data_AF-A0A5D6YEL7-F1
#
_entry.id   AF-A0A5D6YEL7-F1
#
_cell.length_a   1.000
_cell.length_b   1.000
_cell.length_c   1.000
_cell.angle_alpha   90.00
_cell.angle_beta   90.00
_cell.angle_gamma   90.00
#
_symmetry.space_group_name_H-M   'P 1'
#
loop_
_entity.id
_entity.type
_entity.pdbx_description
1 polymer ?
#
loop_
_entity_poly.entity_id
_entity_poly.type
_entity_poly.pdbx_seq_one_letter_code
_entity_poly.pdbx_strand_id
1 'polypeptide(L)'
;MLKADFEISKTPAAPAMLSLAARKAVNDAAQASKSLRELAAGTQSRMELSNGVGWHVAVGSDFAVDLRYRKGACILLSSRSADTKVLLYRTTPALSALPKADHEALLLADEEAAGKWEKKLKQRVAVNEGDMGDEMRVLVQESAKRLLEHFVGDADMESKVAKALKHSLTFKYGHTWHVIVASKREFCCLPHFVPTTHADFSIDKYRVVVYQYGSAPLDTHMDVSQLGNRVALLLAIMSLVVYGYLLLTASDLDQRCVTATDAQGNKVVAVGCRINDVLQANARANWKGIALFGTVLFTVIASMLRIFKNTLRQKAKQA
;
A
#
# COMPACT_ATOMS: atom_id res chain seq x y z
N MET A 1 20.19 -26.56 -3.11
CA MET A 1 20.09 -25.30 -3.88
C MET A 1 18.80 -25.36 -4.67
N LEU A 2 17.87 -24.44 -4.45
CA LEU A 2 16.64 -24.38 -5.25
C LEU A 2 16.99 -23.79 -6.61
N LYS A 3 17.29 -24.66 -7.59
CA LYS A 3 17.47 -24.24 -8.99
C LYS A 3 16.09 -24.03 -9.60
N ALA A 4 15.45 -22.93 -9.20
CA ALA A 4 14.08 -22.61 -9.56
C ALA A 4 14.08 -21.51 -10.61
N ASP A 5 13.51 -21.81 -11.78
CA ASP A 5 13.18 -20.78 -12.77
C ASP A 5 11.76 -20.30 -12.44
N PHE A 6 11.66 -19.13 -11.82
CA PHE A 6 10.38 -18.55 -11.46
C PHE A 6 9.81 -17.74 -12.63
N GLU A 7 8.61 -18.12 -13.03
CA GLU A 7 7.82 -17.41 -14.02
C GLU A 7 6.83 -16.47 -13.35
N ILE A 8 6.54 -15.35 -14.00
CA ILE A 8 5.61 -14.35 -13.49
C ILE A 8 4.20 -14.72 -13.95
N SER A 9 3.28 -14.81 -13.00
CA SER A 9 1.86 -15.00 -13.30
C SER A 9 1.29 -13.77 -14.03
N LYS A 10 0.34 -13.99 -14.94
CA LYS A 10 -0.40 -12.92 -15.61
C LYS A 10 -1.29 -12.13 -14.65
N THR A 11 -1.70 -12.78 -13.56
CA THR A 11 -2.61 -12.22 -12.54
C THR A 11 -2.05 -12.50 -11.15
N PRO A 12 -1.97 -11.49 -10.26
CA PRO A 12 -2.36 -10.09 -10.47
C PRO A 12 -1.40 -9.30 -11.38
N ALA A 13 -1.93 -8.32 -12.12
CA ALA A 13 -1.13 -7.53 -13.05
C ALA A 13 -0.30 -6.46 -12.33
N ALA A 14 1.00 -6.43 -12.62
CA ALA A 14 1.95 -5.44 -12.11
C ALA A 14 2.71 -4.76 -13.26
N PRO A 15 3.24 -3.54 -13.06
CA PRO A 15 4.09 -2.88 -14.05
C PRO A 15 5.26 -3.76 -14.49
N ALA A 16 5.59 -3.74 -15.78
CA ALA A 16 6.62 -4.61 -16.36
C ALA A 16 7.98 -4.48 -15.66
N MET A 17 8.41 -3.24 -15.35
CA MET A 17 9.66 -2.98 -14.63
C MET A 17 9.68 -3.61 -13.23
N LEU A 18 8.57 -3.53 -12.52
CA LEU A 18 8.45 -4.10 -11.18
C LEU A 18 8.44 -5.64 -11.25
N SER A 19 7.72 -6.19 -12.22
CA SER A 19 7.65 -7.63 -12.48
C SER A 19 9.04 -8.21 -12.79
N LEU A 20 9.82 -7.54 -13.65
CA LEU A 20 11.19 -7.91 -13.98
C LEU A 20 12.11 -7.88 -12.74
N ALA A 21 12.00 -6.82 -11.94
CA ALA A 21 12.77 -6.69 -10.70
C ALA A 21 12.44 -7.80 -9.69
N ALA A 22 11.15 -8.13 -9.54
CA ALA A 22 10.69 -9.20 -8.66
C ALA A 22 11.20 -10.57 -9.12
N ARG A 23 11.10 -10.89 -10.41
CA ARG A 23 11.65 -12.14 -10.96
C ARG A 23 13.14 -12.28 -10.69
N LYS A 24 13.90 -11.20 -10.92
CA LYS A 24 15.33 -11.19 -10.62
C LYS A 24 15.57 -11.42 -9.12
N ALA A 25 14.88 -10.68 -8.24
CA ALA A 25 15.05 -10.81 -6.80
C ALA A 25 14.74 -12.21 -6.28
N VAL A 26 13.66 -12.83 -6.76
CA VAL A 26 13.25 -14.20 -6.37
C VAL A 26 14.25 -15.23 -6.88
N ASN A 27 14.65 -15.17 -8.15
CA ASN A 27 15.62 -16.12 -8.70
C ASN A 27 17.00 -16.01 -8.02
N ASP A 28 17.48 -14.78 -7.78
CA ASP A 28 18.73 -14.54 -7.06
C ASP A 28 18.66 -15.03 -5.59
N ALA A 29 17.50 -14.87 -4.94
CA ALA A 29 17.27 -15.39 -3.59
C ALA A 29 17.21 -16.92 -3.57
N ALA A 30 16.54 -17.54 -4.55
CA ALA A 30 16.39 -19.00 -4.65
C ALA A 30 17.73 -19.72 -4.81
N GLN A 31 18.68 -19.13 -5.56
CA GLN A 31 20.03 -19.67 -5.69
C GLN A 31 20.77 -19.73 -4.35
N ALA A 32 20.58 -18.74 -3.48
CA ALA A 32 21.27 -18.67 -2.19
C ALA A 32 20.56 -19.46 -1.08
N SER A 33 19.27 -19.79 -1.26
CA SER A 33 18.41 -20.30 -0.19
C SER A 33 18.41 -21.82 -0.08
N LYS A 34 18.36 -22.31 1.16
CA LYS A 34 18.19 -23.72 1.53
C LYS A 34 16.80 -24.02 2.12
N SER A 35 16.07 -22.99 2.57
CA SER A 35 14.74 -23.11 3.14
C SER A 35 13.75 -22.08 2.56
N LEU A 36 12.44 -22.32 2.74
CA LEU A 36 11.40 -21.35 2.33
C LEU A 36 11.52 -20.03 3.10
N ARG A 37 11.94 -20.07 4.37
CA ARG A 37 12.15 -18.86 5.19
C ARG A 37 13.33 -18.03 4.68
N GLU A 38 14.43 -18.68 4.30
CA GLU A 38 15.57 -18.00 3.65
C GLU A 38 15.18 -17.40 2.30
N LEU A 39 14.38 -18.12 1.51
CA LEU A 39 13.86 -17.62 0.23
C LEU A 39 12.98 -16.38 0.46
N ALA A 40 12.06 -16.44 1.42
CA ALA A 40 11.18 -15.33 1.76
C ALA A 40 12.00 -14.11 2.21
N ALA A 41 12.92 -14.28 3.17
CA ALA A 41 13.74 -13.21 3.71
C ALA A 41 14.70 -12.62 2.67
N GLY A 42 15.35 -13.48 1.88
CA GLY A 42 16.24 -13.08 0.81
C GLY A 42 15.52 -12.33 -0.32
N THR A 43 14.28 -12.73 -0.62
CA THR A 43 13.43 -12.02 -1.59
C THR A 43 12.99 -10.67 -1.03
N GLN A 44 12.52 -10.63 0.23
CA GLN A 44 12.07 -9.42 0.90
C GLN A 44 13.19 -8.37 0.90
N SER A 45 14.37 -8.71 1.42
CA SER A 45 15.52 -7.82 1.48
C SER A 45 15.92 -7.25 0.12
N ARG A 46 15.98 -8.08 -0.93
CA ARG A 46 16.32 -7.62 -2.30
C ARG A 46 15.25 -6.71 -2.89
N MET A 47 13.97 -7.02 -2.65
CA MET A 47 12.86 -6.18 -3.09
C MET A 47 12.83 -4.85 -2.34
N GLU A 48 13.15 -4.85 -1.05
CA GLU A 48 13.22 -3.64 -0.26
C GLU A 48 14.40 -2.75 -0.68
N LEU A 49 15.56 -3.34 -0.96
CA LEU A 49 16.75 -2.63 -1.46
C LEU A 49 16.50 -1.94 -2.81
N SER A 50 15.78 -2.62 -3.72
CA SER A 50 15.58 -2.15 -5.10
C SER A 50 14.33 -1.29 -5.28
N ASN A 51 13.23 -1.63 -4.61
CA ASN A 51 11.91 -1.03 -4.81
C ASN A 51 11.39 -0.27 -3.58
N GLY A 52 12.09 -0.30 -2.45
CA GLY A 52 11.74 0.33 -1.18
C GLY A 52 11.08 -0.65 -0.20
N VAL A 53 11.05 -0.29 1.08
CA VAL A 53 10.46 -1.05 2.19
C VAL A 53 8.96 -1.33 2.07
N GLY A 54 8.46 -2.24 2.93
CA GLY A 54 7.04 -2.53 3.08
C GLY A 54 6.54 -3.67 2.18
N TRP A 55 7.47 -4.51 1.68
CA TRP A 55 7.10 -5.69 0.92
C TRP A 55 6.79 -6.85 1.86
N HIS A 56 5.62 -7.45 1.65
CA HIS A 56 5.21 -8.70 2.28
C HIS A 56 5.54 -9.84 1.32
N VAL A 57 6.04 -10.94 1.87
CA VAL A 57 6.42 -12.12 1.08
C VAL A 57 5.73 -13.34 1.65
N ALA A 58 4.98 -14.05 0.81
CA ALA A 58 4.42 -15.36 1.14
C ALA A 58 4.96 -16.40 0.17
N VAL A 59 5.46 -17.52 0.69
CA VAL A 59 6.13 -18.57 -0.06
C VAL A 59 5.56 -19.93 0.35
N GLY A 60 5.17 -20.74 -0.62
CA GLY A 60 4.67 -22.09 -0.38
C GLY A 60 4.27 -22.76 -1.69
N SER A 61 3.92 -24.04 -1.67
CA SER A 61 3.52 -24.76 -2.89
C SER A 61 2.16 -24.30 -3.42
N ASP A 62 1.16 -24.28 -2.54
CA ASP A 62 -0.16 -23.73 -2.85
C ASP A 62 -0.81 -23.11 -1.62
N PHE A 63 -1.52 -22.01 -1.85
CA PHE A 63 -2.18 -21.24 -0.79
C PHE A 63 -3.20 -20.26 -1.39
N ALA A 64 -4.32 -20.10 -0.70
CA ALA A 64 -5.29 -19.04 -0.94
C ALA A 64 -5.02 -17.84 -0.05
N VAL A 65 -5.28 -16.65 -0.57
CA VAL A 65 -5.06 -15.40 0.15
C VAL A 65 -6.27 -14.50 0.02
N ASP A 66 -6.66 -13.87 1.13
CA ASP A 66 -7.55 -12.71 1.10
C ASP A 66 -6.85 -11.51 1.74
N LEU A 67 -6.30 -10.65 0.89
CA LEU A 67 -5.43 -9.55 1.28
C LEU A 67 -5.75 -8.27 0.54
N ARG A 68 -5.51 -7.13 1.21
CA ARG A 68 -5.71 -5.80 0.63
C ARG A 68 -4.35 -5.26 0.21
N TYR A 69 -4.15 -5.18 -1.10
CA TYR A 69 -2.89 -4.71 -1.67
C TYR A 69 -3.07 -3.46 -2.51
N ARG A 70 -1.98 -2.70 -2.65
CA ARG A 70 -1.91 -1.51 -3.51
C ARG A 70 -1.94 -1.95 -4.97
N LYS A 71 -2.84 -1.36 -5.76
CA LYS A 71 -2.96 -1.65 -7.21
C LYS A 71 -1.60 -1.52 -7.90
N GLY A 72 -1.20 -2.55 -8.64
CA GLY A 72 0.08 -2.62 -9.34
C GLY A 72 1.30 -2.92 -8.47
N ALA A 73 1.11 -3.28 -7.19
CA ALA A 73 2.18 -3.68 -6.27
C ALA A 73 1.88 -5.06 -5.66
N CYS A 74 1.39 -5.99 -6.47
CA CYS A 74 1.17 -7.39 -6.12
C CYS A 74 1.61 -8.25 -7.30
N ILE A 75 2.45 -9.24 -7.05
CA ILE A 75 3.12 -10.07 -8.05
C ILE A 75 3.12 -11.49 -7.53
N LEU A 76 2.64 -12.41 -8.35
CA LEU A 76 2.73 -13.84 -8.08
C LEU A 76 3.77 -14.44 -9.02
N LEU A 77 4.74 -15.15 -8.46
CA LEU A 77 5.70 -15.94 -9.21
C LEU A 77 5.52 -17.41 -8.87
N SER A 78 5.71 -18.27 -9.86
CA SER A 78 5.62 -19.71 -9.68
C SER A 78 6.75 -20.42 -10.39
N SER A 79 7.32 -21.43 -9.76
CA SER A 79 8.28 -22.33 -10.38
C SER A 79 7.73 -23.73 -10.40
N ARG A 80 7.56 -24.30 -11.61
CA ARG A 80 7.09 -25.68 -11.78
C ARG A 80 8.12 -26.69 -11.30
N SER A 81 9.41 -26.41 -11.49
CA SER A 81 10.49 -27.32 -11.08
C SER A 81 10.64 -27.44 -9.56
N ALA A 82 10.31 -26.38 -8.83
CA ALA A 82 10.42 -26.33 -7.38
C ALA A 82 9.08 -26.54 -6.64
N ASP A 83 7.97 -26.78 -7.35
CA ASP A 83 6.59 -26.80 -6.78
C ASP A 83 6.37 -25.65 -5.77
N THR A 84 6.79 -24.44 -6.12
CA THR A 84 6.82 -23.29 -5.20
C THR A 84 6.24 -22.06 -5.87
N LYS A 85 5.37 -21.37 -5.14
CA LYS A 85 4.80 -20.06 -5.45
C LYS A 85 5.35 -19.02 -4.47
N VAL A 86 5.64 -17.83 -4.98
CA VAL A 86 6.11 -16.67 -4.22
C VAL A 86 5.18 -15.50 -4.54
N LEU A 87 4.43 -15.06 -3.53
CA LEU A 87 3.57 -13.89 -3.60
C LEU A 87 4.29 -12.71 -2.94
N LEU A 88 4.47 -11.65 -3.71
CA LEU A 88 5.04 -10.38 -3.29
C LEU A 88 3.97 -9.31 -3.35
N TYR A 89 3.73 -8.59 -2.26
CA TYR A 89 2.72 -7.54 -2.26
C TYR A 89 3.05 -6.40 -1.32
N ARG A 90 2.48 -5.24 -1.62
CA ARG A 90 2.38 -4.11 -0.69
C ARG A 90 0.95 -3.86 -0.32
N THR A 91 0.74 -3.58 0.95
CA THR A 91 -0.58 -3.38 1.53
C THR A 91 -1.02 -1.92 1.42
N THR A 92 -2.31 -1.66 1.61
CA THR A 92 -2.86 -0.31 1.66
C THR A 92 -3.94 -0.26 2.73
N PRO A 93 -4.03 0.81 3.54
CA PRO A 93 -5.06 0.89 4.56
C PRO A 93 -6.47 0.85 3.95
N ALA A 94 -7.40 0.25 4.67
CA ALA A 94 -8.80 0.33 4.31
C ALA A 94 -9.41 1.67 4.72
N LEU A 95 -10.12 2.29 3.77
CA LEU A 95 -10.95 3.47 3.98
C LEU A 95 -12.45 3.15 3.85
N SER A 96 -12.78 1.88 3.59
CA SER A 96 -14.17 1.42 3.44
C SER A 96 -14.86 1.35 4.80
N ALA A 97 -16.17 1.57 4.82
CA ALA A 97 -16.98 1.28 5.99
C ALA A 97 -16.93 -0.21 6.34
N LEU A 98 -17.13 -0.52 7.63
CA LEU A 98 -17.24 -1.89 8.10
C LEU A 98 -18.39 -2.61 7.37
N PRO A 99 -18.20 -3.86 6.95
CA PRO A 99 -19.15 -4.59 6.11
C PRO A 99 -20.35 -5.10 6.95
N LYS A 100 -21.21 -4.18 7.40
CA LYS A 100 -22.37 -4.48 8.26
C LYS A 100 -23.42 -5.34 7.57
N ALA A 101 -23.84 -4.97 6.35
CA ALA A 101 -24.87 -5.71 5.61
C ALA A 101 -24.46 -7.15 5.27
N ASP A 102 -23.19 -7.35 4.86
CA ASP A 102 -22.65 -8.69 4.59
C ASP A 102 -22.55 -9.53 5.87
N HIS A 103 -22.29 -8.90 7.01
CA HIS A 103 -22.27 -9.58 8.31
C HIS A 103 -23.68 -10.00 8.76
N GLU A 104 -24.67 -9.12 8.62
CA GLU A 104 -26.07 -9.43 8.93
C GLU A 104 -26.60 -10.58 8.06
N ALA A 105 -26.25 -10.61 6.76
CA ALA A 105 -26.58 -11.72 5.87
C ALA A 105 -25.92 -13.05 6.28
N LEU A 106 -24.69 -13.00 6.79
CA LEU A 106 -24.00 -14.19 7.29
C LEU A 106 -24.57 -14.70 8.61
N LEU A 107 -24.99 -13.81 9.52
CA LEU A 107 -25.64 -14.20 10.78
C LEU A 107 -26.96 -14.92 10.54
N LEU A 108 -27.76 -14.47 9.57
CA LEU A 108 -29.01 -15.13 9.17
C LEU A 108 -28.77 -16.56 8.64
N ALA A 109 -27.64 -16.79 7.95
CA ALA A 109 -27.24 -18.12 7.48
C ALA A 109 -26.67 -19.02 8.60
N ASP A 110 -26.07 -18.42 9.64
CA ASP A 110 -25.48 -19.13 10.77
C ASP A 110 -26.55 -19.62 11.78
N GLU A 111 -27.66 -18.89 11.93
CA GLU A 111 -28.80 -19.32 12.75
C GLU A 111 -29.46 -20.62 12.25
N GLU A 112 -29.48 -20.86 10.94
CA GLU A 112 -29.95 -22.13 10.35
C GLU A 112 -28.95 -23.29 10.59
N ALA A 113 -27.67 -22.97 10.76
CA ALA A 113 -26.61 -23.95 10.95
C ALA A 113 -26.37 -24.29 12.44
N ALA A 114 -26.66 -23.36 13.36
CA ALA A 114 -26.31 -23.40 14.79
C ALA A 114 -26.74 -24.68 15.55
N GLY A 115 -27.78 -25.39 15.09
CA GLY A 115 -28.25 -26.63 15.72
C GLY A 115 -27.36 -27.87 15.54
N LYS A 116 -26.29 -27.81 14.74
CA LYS A 116 -25.51 -29.00 14.31
C LYS A 116 -24.08 -29.11 14.89
N TRP A 117 -23.57 -28.08 15.57
CA TRP A 117 -22.12 -27.89 15.79
C TRP A 117 -21.55 -28.32 17.15
N GLU A 118 -22.37 -28.83 18.08
CA GLU A 118 -21.88 -29.22 19.42
C GLU A 118 -21.08 -30.55 19.47
N LYS A 119 -20.82 -31.22 18.34
CA LYS A 119 -20.12 -32.52 18.35
C LYS A 119 -18.76 -32.50 17.64
N LYS A 120 -17.72 -32.47 18.49
CA LYS A 120 -16.33 -32.93 18.28
C LYS A 120 -15.46 -32.13 17.29
N LEU A 121 -15.00 -30.94 17.72
CA LEU A 121 -13.77 -30.33 17.21
C LEU A 121 -12.52 -31.08 17.72
N LYS A 122 -12.22 -32.24 17.14
CA LYS A 122 -11.02 -33.05 17.44
C LYS A 122 -9.78 -32.63 16.64
N GLN A 123 -9.81 -31.49 15.96
CA GLN A 123 -8.67 -31.02 15.15
C GLN A 123 -7.53 -30.54 16.03
N ARG A 124 -6.30 -30.99 15.72
CA ARG A 124 -5.10 -30.61 16.47
C ARG A 124 -4.58 -29.28 15.94
N VAL A 125 -4.44 -28.31 16.84
CA VAL A 125 -3.80 -27.03 16.55
C VAL A 125 -2.34 -27.08 16.98
N ALA A 126 -1.44 -26.66 16.10
CA ALA A 126 -0.05 -26.39 16.43
C ALA A 126 0.24 -24.91 16.15
N VAL A 127 0.67 -24.16 17.15
CA VAL A 127 1.11 -22.77 16.96
C VAL A 127 2.53 -22.78 16.41
N ASN A 128 2.77 -22.07 15.31
CA ASN A 128 4.08 -21.98 14.68
C ASN A 128 4.81 -20.70 15.14
N GLU A 129 4.20 -19.54 14.88
CA GLU A 129 4.76 -18.21 15.16
C GLU A 129 3.59 -17.26 15.43
N GLY A 130 3.75 -16.25 16.29
CA GLY A 130 2.66 -15.34 16.58
C GLY A 130 2.91 -14.54 17.85
N ASP A 131 2.45 -13.29 17.82
CA ASP A 131 2.45 -12.38 18.96
C ASP A 131 1.03 -12.02 19.42
N MET A 132 0.02 -12.59 18.75
CA MET A 132 -1.38 -12.41 19.09
C MET A 132 -1.69 -12.89 20.51
N GLY A 133 -2.37 -12.03 21.28
CA GLY A 133 -2.79 -12.32 22.64
C GLY A 133 -3.65 -13.59 22.73
N ASP A 134 -3.51 -14.33 23.84
CA ASP A 134 -4.06 -15.68 23.98
C ASP A 134 -5.57 -15.75 23.74
N GLU A 135 -6.34 -14.80 24.28
CA GLU A 135 -7.80 -14.75 24.11
C GLU A 135 -8.20 -14.60 22.64
N MET A 136 -7.59 -13.64 21.95
CA MET A 136 -7.86 -13.41 20.52
C MET A 136 -7.40 -14.61 19.70
N ARG A 137 -6.23 -15.18 20.01
CA ARG A 137 -5.68 -16.33 19.30
C ARG A 137 -6.59 -17.55 19.40
N VAL A 138 -7.13 -17.85 20.58
CA VAL A 138 -8.09 -18.95 20.77
C VAL A 138 -9.34 -18.72 19.92
N LEU A 139 -9.92 -17.51 19.93
CA LEU A 139 -11.09 -17.18 19.13
C LEU A 139 -10.85 -17.31 17.62
N VAL A 140 -9.68 -16.84 17.14
CA VAL A 140 -9.30 -16.96 15.73
C VAL A 140 -9.11 -18.44 15.36
N GLN A 141 -8.46 -19.22 16.21
CA GLN A 141 -8.26 -20.66 15.99
C GLN A 141 -9.59 -21.40 15.94
N GLU A 142 -10.50 -21.16 16.88
CA GLU A 142 -11.82 -21.79 16.90
C GLU A 142 -12.64 -21.40 15.67
N SER A 143 -12.62 -20.12 15.28
CA SER A 143 -13.30 -19.65 14.07
C SER A 143 -12.74 -20.31 12.82
N ALA A 144 -11.41 -20.40 12.70
CA ALA A 144 -10.75 -21.05 11.58
C ALA A 144 -11.09 -22.54 11.49
N LYS A 145 -11.13 -23.25 12.63
CA LYS A 145 -11.53 -24.67 12.64
C LYS A 145 -12.98 -24.86 12.16
N ARG A 146 -13.92 -24.07 12.69
CA ARG A 146 -15.34 -24.16 12.27
C ARG A 146 -15.49 -23.91 10.77
N LEU A 147 -14.80 -22.91 10.23
CA LEU A 147 -14.83 -22.60 8.79
C LEU A 147 -14.21 -23.72 7.96
N LEU A 148 -13.08 -24.29 8.39
CA LEU A 148 -12.46 -25.43 7.72
C LEU A 148 -13.38 -26.65 7.70
N GLU A 149 -14.10 -26.92 8.80
CA GLU A 149 -15.10 -27.99 8.90
C GLU A 149 -16.34 -27.73 8.03
N HIS A 150 -16.80 -26.48 7.98
CA HIS A 150 -17.97 -26.08 7.19
C HIS A 150 -17.75 -26.23 5.69
N PHE A 151 -16.57 -25.85 5.19
CA PHE A 151 -16.25 -25.94 3.76
C PHE A 151 -15.54 -27.25 3.38
N VAL A 152 -15.55 -28.28 4.24
CA VAL A 152 -14.96 -29.59 3.89
C VAL A 152 -15.63 -30.16 2.64
N GLY A 153 -14.80 -30.50 1.64
CA GLY A 153 -15.26 -31.08 0.38
C GLY A 153 -15.49 -30.06 -0.74
N ASP A 154 -15.47 -28.76 -0.44
CA ASP A 154 -15.48 -27.73 -1.46
C ASP A 154 -14.14 -27.65 -2.20
N ALA A 155 -14.19 -27.51 -3.53
CA ALA A 155 -13.00 -27.40 -4.37
C ALA A 155 -12.18 -26.12 -4.15
N ASP A 156 -12.80 -25.07 -3.57
CA ASP A 156 -12.18 -23.76 -3.29
C ASP A 156 -12.28 -23.41 -1.79
N MET A 157 -12.16 -24.42 -0.94
CA MET A 157 -12.31 -24.29 0.51
C MET A 157 -11.34 -23.25 1.08
N GLU A 158 -10.06 -23.27 0.68
CA GLU A 158 -9.05 -22.36 1.22
C GLU A 158 -9.42 -20.89 0.98
N SER A 159 -9.94 -20.55 -0.20
CA SER A 159 -10.37 -19.19 -0.52
C SER A 159 -11.62 -18.78 0.25
N LYS A 160 -12.59 -19.70 0.40
CA LYS A 160 -13.80 -19.44 1.20
C LYS A 160 -13.47 -19.21 2.68
N VAL A 161 -12.59 -20.03 3.24
CA VAL A 161 -12.11 -19.89 4.63
C VAL A 161 -11.36 -18.57 4.81
N ALA A 162 -10.43 -18.24 3.91
CA ALA A 162 -9.68 -16.98 3.97
C ALA A 162 -10.62 -15.77 3.97
N LYS A 163 -11.61 -15.77 3.07
CA LYS A 163 -12.60 -14.69 2.95
C LYS A 163 -13.51 -14.57 4.17
N ALA A 164 -14.07 -15.68 4.64
CA ALA A 164 -14.96 -15.69 5.79
C ALA A 164 -14.24 -15.28 7.09
N LEU A 165 -13.01 -15.78 7.28
CA LEU A 165 -12.23 -15.44 8.47
C LEU A 165 -11.83 -13.97 8.47
N LYS A 166 -11.37 -13.43 7.33
CA LYS A 166 -11.05 -12.00 7.21
C LYS A 166 -12.28 -11.13 7.48
N HIS A 167 -13.44 -11.51 6.95
CA HIS A 167 -14.70 -10.79 7.18
C HIS A 167 -15.06 -10.73 8.66
N SER A 168 -15.04 -11.87 9.35
CA SER A 168 -15.31 -11.96 10.79
C SER A 168 -14.38 -11.08 11.62
N LEU A 169 -13.07 -11.16 11.35
CA LEU A 169 -12.06 -10.35 12.04
C LEU A 169 -12.21 -8.86 11.75
N THR A 170 -12.51 -8.51 10.50
CA THR A 170 -12.71 -7.13 10.07
C THR A 170 -13.93 -6.53 10.76
N PHE A 171 -15.02 -7.28 10.87
CA PHE A 171 -16.21 -6.82 11.57
C PHE A 171 -15.96 -6.62 13.06
N LYS A 172 -15.29 -7.57 13.72
CA LYS A 172 -15.09 -7.57 15.18
C LYS A 172 -13.98 -6.62 15.65
N TYR A 173 -12.87 -6.54 14.92
CA TYR A 173 -11.65 -5.85 15.34
C TYR A 173 -11.25 -4.70 14.41
N GLY A 174 -12.07 -4.39 13.39
CA GLY A 174 -11.82 -3.32 12.44
C GLY A 174 -10.86 -3.70 11.31
N HIS A 175 -10.58 -2.76 10.41
CA HIS A 175 -9.66 -2.97 9.29
C HIS A 175 -8.18 -2.85 9.72
N THR A 176 -7.18 -3.34 8.97
CA THR A 176 -7.26 -4.18 7.76
C THR A 176 -6.63 -5.53 8.05
N TRP A 177 -7.44 -6.60 8.09
CA TRP A 177 -6.92 -7.96 8.31
C TRP A 177 -6.50 -8.61 7.00
N HIS A 178 -5.45 -9.42 7.06
CA HIS A 178 -5.03 -10.31 5.98
C HIS A 178 -5.05 -11.74 6.47
N VAL A 179 -5.57 -12.63 5.62
CA VAL A 179 -5.68 -14.06 5.91
C VAL A 179 -5.08 -14.84 4.76
N ILE A 180 -4.25 -15.81 5.09
CA ILE A 180 -3.64 -16.75 4.15
C ILE A 180 -3.92 -18.16 4.66
N VAL A 181 -4.43 -19.02 3.78
CA VAL A 181 -4.73 -20.42 4.08
C VAL A 181 -3.97 -21.28 3.08
N ALA A 182 -3.03 -22.08 3.58
CA ALA A 182 -2.25 -23.03 2.79
C ALA A 182 -2.72 -24.45 3.05
N SER A 183 -2.78 -25.27 2.00
CA SER A 183 -3.19 -26.67 2.07
C SER A 183 -2.08 -27.60 2.56
N LYS A 184 -0.83 -27.13 2.55
CA LYS A 184 0.35 -27.80 3.12
C LYS A 184 0.93 -26.98 4.28
N ARG A 185 1.57 -27.69 5.22
CA ARG A 185 2.30 -27.06 6.36
C ARG A 185 3.55 -26.29 5.92
N GLU A 186 4.11 -26.67 4.78
CA GLU A 186 5.28 -26.02 4.16
C GLU A 186 4.85 -24.69 3.52
N PHE A 187 4.84 -23.67 4.37
CA PHE A 187 4.51 -22.32 4.01
C PHE A 187 5.31 -21.35 4.89
N CYS A 188 5.67 -20.20 4.36
CA CYS A 188 6.32 -19.14 5.10
C CYS A 188 5.75 -17.81 4.65
N CYS A 189 5.35 -16.98 5.61
CA CYS A 189 4.97 -15.60 5.37
C CYS A 189 5.86 -14.69 6.21
N LEU A 190 6.36 -13.62 5.62
CA LEU A 190 7.04 -12.52 6.30
C LEU A 190 6.17 -11.27 6.16
N PRO A 191 5.16 -11.09 7.02
CA PRO A 191 4.30 -9.92 6.98
C PRO A 191 4.89 -8.73 7.75
N HIS A 192 4.51 -7.52 7.35
CA HIS A 192 4.58 -6.34 8.19
C HIS A 192 3.23 -6.18 8.92
N PHE A 193 3.20 -6.41 10.23
CA PHE A 193 1.97 -6.46 11.02
C PHE A 193 2.02 -5.52 12.23
N VAL A 194 0.84 -5.19 12.76
CA VAL A 194 0.73 -4.48 14.04
C VAL A 194 1.12 -5.44 15.15
N PRO A 195 1.99 -5.04 16.10
CA PRO A 195 2.29 -5.88 17.25
C PRO A 195 1.01 -6.36 17.93
N THR A 196 1.02 -7.58 18.43
CA THR A 196 -0.10 -8.30 19.08
C THR A 196 -1.23 -8.76 18.18
N THR A 197 -1.05 -8.75 16.86
CA THR A 197 -2.11 -9.10 15.90
C THR A 197 -1.75 -10.26 14.98
N HIS A 198 -0.53 -10.80 15.02
CA HIS A 198 -0.10 -11.87 14.13
C HIS A 198 -0.25 -13.25 14.77
N ALA A 199 -0.86 -14.17 14.03
CA ALA A 199 -0.99 -15.57 14.37
C ALA A 199 -0.72 -16.46 13.15
N ASP A 200 0.26 -17.35 13.27
CA ASP A 200 0.57 -18.43 12.34
C ASP A 200 0.43 -19.76 13.07
N PHE A 201 -0.55 -20.55 12.66
CA PHE A 201 -0.85 -21.84 13.25
C PHE A 201 -1.27 -22.86 12.20
N SER A 202 -1.10 -24.13 12.53
CA SER A 202 -1.52 -25.25 11.72
C SER A 202 -2.74 -25.93 12.34
N ILE A 203 -3.75 -26.20 11.52
CA ILE A 203 -4.91 -27.03 11.88
C ILE A 203 -4.84 -28.28 11.01
N ASP A 204 -4.50 -29.41 11.62
CA ASP A 204 -4.22 -30.67 10.93
C ASP A 204 -3.19 -30.50 9.79
N LYS A 205 -3.60 -30.56 8.52
CA LYS A 205 -2.71 -30.37 7.35
C LYS A 205 -2.65 -28.92 6.85
N TYR A 206 -3.62 -28.09 7.25
CA TYR A 206 -3.74 -26.71 6.79
C TYR A 206 -2.88 -25.79 7.64
N ARG A 207 -2.29 -24.77 7.02
CA ARG A 207 -1.60 -23.68 7.71
C ARG A 207 -2.35 -22.39 7.50
N VAL A 208 -2.65 -21.69 8.58
CA VAL A 208 -3.44 -20.45 8.58
C VAL A 208 -2.58 -19.35 9.16
N VAL A 209 -2.39 -18.29 8.39
CA VAL A 209 -1.68 -17.08 8.82
C VAL A 209 -2.65 -15.92 8.78
N VAL A 210 -2.75 -15.24 9.92
CA VAL A 210 -3.65 -14.10 10.13
C VAL A 210 -2.84 -12.98 10.74
N TYR A 211 -3.01 -11.77 10.21
CA TYR A 211 -2.44 -10.59 10.83
C TYR A 211 -3.20 -9.33 10.47
N GLN A 212 -3.14 -8.32 11.35
CA GLN A 212 -3.65 -6.99 11.05
C GLN A 212 -2.53 -6.14 10.45
N TYR A 213 -2.80 -5.55 9.30
CA TYR A 213 -2.00 -4.46 8.78
C TYR A 213 -2.52 -3.15 9.36
N GLY A 214 -1.72 -2.56 10.22
CA GLY A 214 -1.79 -1.15 10.59
C GLY A 214 -0.77 -0.47 9.72
N SER A 215 -1.17 0.61 9.06
CA SER A 215 -0.29 1.41 8.22
C SER A 215 1.06 1.57 8.90
N ALA A 216 2.13 0.98 8.34
CA ALA A 216 3.46 1.29 8.83
C ALA A 216 3.60 2.81 8.75
N PRO A 217 4.04 3.52 9.81
CA PRO A 217 4.21 4.97 9.77
C PRO A 217 4.97 5.40 8.51
N LEU A 218 5.94 4.56 8.11
CA LEU A 218 6.76 4.71 6.92
C LEU A 218 5.97 4.65 5.60
N ASP A 219 4.99 3.75 5.46
CA ASP A 219 4.13 3.70 4.25
C ASP A 219 3.26 4.95 4.16
N THR A 220 2.71 5.41 5.29
CA THR A 220 1.95 6.66 5.37
C THR A 220 2.83 7.86 5.00
N HIS A 221 4.05 7.95 5.51
CA HIS A 221 5.00 9.01 5.14
C HIS A 221 5.40 8.94 3.66
N MET A 222 5.57 7.75 3.10
CA MET A 222 5.89 7.55 1.69
C MET A 222 4.72 7.91 0.75
N ASP A 223 3.49 7.65 1.17
CA ASP A 223 2.30 8.00 0.40
C ASP A 223 1.94 9.48 0.52
N VAL A 224 2.07 10.07 1.72
CA VAL A 224 1.91 11.52 1.95
C VAL A 224 2.95 12.31 1.17
N SER A 225 4.22 11.89 1.16
CA SER A 225 5.25 12.57 0.37
C SER A 225 5.03 12.45 -1.14
N GLN A 226 4.48 11.32 -1.63
CA GLN A 226 4.10 11.18 -3.03
C GLN A 226 2.92 12.07 -3.41
N LEU A 227 1.89 12.12 -2.56
CA LEU A 227 0.74 13.00 -2.75
C LEU A 227 1.18 14.46 -2.72
N GLY A 228 1.95 14.85 -1.69
CA GLY A 228 2.49 16.21 -1.56
C GLY A 228 3.30 16.64 -2.77
N ASN A 229 4.14 15.75 -3.31
CA ASN A 229 4.92 16.05 -4.53
C ASN A 229 4.02 16.27 -5.75
N ARG A 230 2.97 15.44 -5.93
CA ARG A 230 2.01 15.60 -7.04
C ARG A 230 1.22 16.89 -6.91
N VAL A 231 0.74 17.21 -5.71
CA VAL A 231 -0.02 18.44 -5.44
C VAL A 231 0.87 19.67 -5.65
N ALA A 232 2.10 19.65 -5.16
CA ALA A 232 3.05 20.76 -5.37
C ALA A 232 3.33 21.00 -6.86
N LEU A 233 3.56 19.94 -7.65
CA LEU A 233 3.75 20.08 -9.10
C LEU A 233 2.49 20.62 -9.81
N LEU A 234 1.30 20.17 -9.42
CA LEU A 234 0.04 20.71 -9.97
C LEU A 234 -0.12 22.20 -9.64
N LEU A 235 0.14 22.61 -8.39
CA LEU A 235 0.08 24.02 -7.98
C LEU A 235 1.12 24.88 -8.69
N ALA A 236 2.32 24.35 -8.95
CA ALA A 236 3.33 25.02 -9.77
C ALA A 236 2.84 25.24 -11.21
N ILE A 237 2.25 24.22 -11.83
CA ILE A 237 1.70 24.33 -13.19
C ILE A 237 0.55 25.34 -13.24
N MET A 238 -0.37 25.29 -12.27
CA MET A 238 -1.47 26.26 -12.19
C MET A 238 -0.96 27.70 -12.04
N SER A 239 0.04 27.91 -11.19
CA SER A 239 0.69 29.21 -11.02
C SER A 239 1.35 29.69 -12.32
N LEU A 240 1.95 28.77 -13.09
CA LEU A 240 2.59 29.06 -14.37
C LEU A 240 1.57 29.43 -15.45
N VAL A 241 0.42 28.75 -15.48
CA VAL A 241 -0.69 29.08 -16.39
C VAL A 241 -1.24 30.48 -16.08
N VAL A 242 -1.46 30.80 -14.80
CA VAL A 242 -1.89 32.15 -14.38
C VAL A 242 -0.85 33.20 -14.76
N TYR A 243 0.44 32.94 -14.50
CA TYR A 243 1.51 33.84 -14.90
C TYR A 243 1.55 34.07 -16.42
N GLY A 244 1.45 32.99 -17.21
CA GLY A 244 1.40 33.06 -18.68
C GLY A 244 0.20 33.84 -19.18
N TYR A 245 -0.98 33.61 -18.61
CA TYR A 245 -2.19 34.37 -18.93
C TYR A 245 -2.01 35.87 -18.64
N LEU A 246 -1.47 36.22 -17.47
CA LEU A 246 -1.22 37.61 -17.10
C LEU A 246 -0.18 38.30 -17.99
N LEU A 247 0.75 37.54 -18.56
CA LEU A 247 1.78 38.04 -19.46
C LEU A 247 1.25 38.21 -20.90
N LEU A 248 0.45 37.26 -21.39
CA LEU A 248 -0.09 37.28 -22.75
C LEU A 248 -1.26 38.26 -22.94
N THR A 249 -2.08 38.46 -21.91
CA THR A 249 -3.23 39.38 -21.98
C THR A 249 -2.89 40.79 -21.49
N ALA A 250 -1.61 41.12 -21.31
CA ALA A 250 -1.17 42.44 -20.86
C ALA A 250 -1.37 43.45 -21.99
N SER A 251 -2.12 44.50 -21.69
CA SER A 251 -2.24 45.65 -22.59
C SER A 251 -1.06 46.61 -22.40
N ASP A 252 -0.80 47.47 -23.39
CA ASP A 252 0.23 48.51 -23.27
C ASP A 252 -0.06 49.50 -22.11
N LEU A 253 -1.34 49.72 -21.79
CA LEU A 253 -1.78 50.51 -20.64
C LEU A 253 -1.40 49.85 -19.30
N ASP A 254 -1.56 48.52 -19.20
CA ASP A 254 -1.21 47.76 -18.00
C ASP A 254 0.29 47.79 -17.68
N GLN A 255 1.15 48.00 -18.69
CA GLN A 255 2.60 48.10 -18.50
C GLN A 255 3.05 49.52 -18.15
N ARG A 256 2.39 50.54 -18.72
CA ARG A 256 2.76 51.95 -18.55
C ARG A 256 2.22 52.57 -17.25
N CYS A 257 1.07 52.11 -16.76
CA CYS A 257 0.39 52.71 -15.62
C CYS A 257 0.74 52.07 -14.26
N VAL A 258 1.77 51.22 -14.19
CA VAL A 258 2.30 50.70 -12.92
C VAL A 258 2.99 51.83 -12.15
N THR A 259 2.65 52.02 -10.87
CA THR A 259 3.36 53.00 -10.04
C THR A 259 4.82 52.60 -9.86
N ALA A 260 5.73 53.50 -10.21
CA ALA A 260 7.15 53.38 -9.91
C ALA A 260 7.47 54.17 -8.64
N THR A 261 8.50 53.77 -7.91
CA THR A 261 9.01 54.55 -6.78
C THR A 261 10.22 55.37 -7.25
N ASP A 262 10.21 56.68 -7.01
CA ASP A 262 11.39 57.52 -7.28
C ASP A 262 12.52 57.25 -6.27
N ALA A 263 13.71 57.84 -6.52
CA ALA A 263 14.87 57.72 -5.65
C ALA A 263 14.66 58.32 -4.25
N GLN A 264 13.61 59.11 -4.05
CA GLN A 264 13.20 59.71 -2.77
C GLN A 264 12.07 58.92 -2.08
N GLY A 265 11.58 57.81 -2.65
CA GLY A 265 10.55 56.96 -2.05
C GLY A 265 9.11 57.35 -2.40
N ASN A 266 8.88 58.34 -3.26
CA ASN A 266 7.53 58.76 -3.67
C ASN A 266 7.00 57.88 -4.80
N LYS A 267 5.68 57.61 -4.78
CA LYS A 267 4.99 56.89 -5.85
C LYS A 267 4.76 57.82 -7.03
N VAL A 268 5.43 57.56 -8.14
CA VAL A 268 5.30 58.29 -9.40
C VAL A 268 4.41 57.49 -10.35
N VAL A 269 3.43 58.17 -10.95
CA VAL A 269 2.52 57.60 -11.97
C VAL A 269 2.88 58.22 -13.31
N ALA A 270 2.86 57.41 -14.39
CA ALA A 270 3.08 57.92 -15.74
C ALA A 270 1.99 58.92 -16.16
N VAL A 271 2.40 59.98 -16.86
CA VAL A 271 1.50 61.03 -17.35
C VAL A 271 0.48 60.43 -18.32
N GLY A 272 -0.82 60.59 -18.03
CA GLY A 272 -1.92 60.13 -18.89
C GLY A 272 -2.72 58.92 -18.39
N CYS A 273 -2.39 58.35 -17.22
CA CYS A 273 -3.12 57.23 -16.63
C CYS A 273 -4.28 57.69 -15.73
N ARG A 274 -5.47 57.05 -15.84
CA ARG A 274 -6.57 57.28 -14.88
C ARG A 274 -6.35 56.45 -13.62
N ILE A 275 -6.96 56.86 -12.51
CA ILE A 275 -6.85 56.16 -11.21
C ILE A 275 -7.25 54.68 -11.32
N ASN A 276 -8.31 54.36 -12.07
CA ASN A 276 -8.75 52.98 -12.28
C ASN A 276 -7.73 52.14 -13.05
N ASP A 277 -7.05 52.73 -14.04
CA ASP A 277 -6.02 52.06 -14.84
C ASP A 277 -4.78 51.76 -13.97
N VAL A 278 -4.43 52.66 -13.06
CA VAL A 278 -3.33 52.48 -12.09
C VAL A 278 -3.66 51.37 -11.09
N LEU A 279 -4.88 51.32 -10.57
CA LEU A 279 -5.32 50.25 -9.67
C LEU A 279 -5.28 48.89 -10.36
N GLN A 280 -5.77 48.80 -11.60
CA GLN A 280 -5.77 47.58 -12.38
C GLN A 280 -4.34 47.12 -12.74
N ALA A 281 -3.48 48.04 -13.18
CA ALA A 281 -2.08 47.76 -13.50
C ALA A 281 -1.29 47.26 -12.28
N ASN A 282 -1.47 47.90 -11.12
CA ASN A 282 -0.83 47.49 -9.87
C ASN A 282 -1.36 46.14 -9.36
N ALA A 283 -2.68 45.91 -9.42
CA ALA A 283 -3.24 44.61 -9.06
C ALA A 283 -2.67 43.51 -9.95
N ARG A 284 -2.59 43.76 -11.26
CA ARG A 284 -2.02 42.84 -12.24
C ARG A 284 -0.53 42.56 -11.99
N ALA A 285 0.26 43.60 -11.70
CA ALA A 285 1.68 43.47 -11.36
C ALA A 285 1.88 42.65 -10.08
N ASN A 286 1.08 42.89 -9.04
CA ASN A 286 1.09 42.10 -7.82
C ASN A 286 0.70 40.63 -8.07
N TRP A 287 -0.38 40.37 -8.80
CA TRP A 287 -0.78 39.01 -9.16
C TRP A 287 0.27 38.28 -10.00
N LYS A 288 0.95 38.99 -10.91
CA LYS A 288 2.08 38.46 -11.68
C LYS A 288 3.24 38.07 -10.75
N GLY A 289 3.57 38.92 -9.77
CA GLY A 289 4.58 38.64 -8.76
C GLY A 289 4.23 37.43 -7.88
N ILE A 290 2.98 37.35 -7.41
CA ILE A 290 2.46 36.23 -6.62
C ILE A 290 2.49 34.93 -7.43
N ALA A 291 2.06 34.97 -8.69
CA ALA A 291 2.06 33.79 -9.56
C ALA A 291 3.49 33.29 -9.83
N LEU A 292 4.43 34.20 -10.13
CA LEU A 292 5.84 33.85 -10.32
C LEU A 292 6.44 33.26 -9.03
N PHE A 293 6.23 33.91 -7.89
CA PHE A 293 6.68 33.40 -6.60
C PHE A 293 6.08 32.02 -6.30
N GLY A 294 4.78 31.84 -6.56
CA GLY A 294 4.09 30.56 -6.43
C GLY A 294 4.74 29.45 -7.27
N THR A 295 5.07 29.72 -8.53
CA THR A 295 5.77 28.72 -9.38
C THR A 295 7.11 28.29 -8.78
N VAL A 296 7.92 29.24 -8.31
CA VAL A 296 9.23 28.96 -7.72
C VAL A 296 9.08 28.21 -6.40
N LEU A 297 8.19 28.68 -5.52
CA LEU A 297 7.96 28.06 -4.22
C LEU A 297 7.50 26.60 -4.36
N PHE A 298 6.48 26.34 -5.18
CA PHE A 298 5.95 24.99 -5.32
C PHE A 298 6.92 24.03 -6.05
N THR A 299 7.75 24.52 -6.97
CA THR A 299 8.81 23.71 -7.60
C THR A 299 9.94 23.38 -6.62
N VAL A 300 10.31 24.32 -5.73
CA VAL A 300 11.26 24.07 -4.66
C VAL A 300 10.71 23.03 -3.67
N ILE A 301 9.45 23.17 -3.23
CA ILE A 301 8.80 22.19 -2.34
C ILE A 301 8.76 20.80 -2.98
N ALA A 302 8.37 20.70 -4.26
CA ALA A 302 8.37 19.43 -4.99
C ALA A 302 9.78 18.80 -5.04
N SER A 303 10.81 19.62 -5.25
CA SER A 303 12.20 19.18 -5.27
C SER A 303 12.67 18.71 -3.89
N MET A 304 12.33 19.44 -2.82
CA MET A 304 12.62 19.03 -1.44
C MET A 304 11.93 17.72 -1.07
N LEU A 305 10.65 17.55 -1.42
CA LEU A 305 9.92 16.29 -1.19
C LEU A 305 10.54 15.12 -1.95
N ARG A 306 11.07 15.36 -3.17
CA ARG A 306 11.79 14.36 -3.95
C ARG A 306 13.11 13.96 -3.28
N ILE A 307 13.86 14.93 -2.77
CA ILE A 307 15.11 14.68 -2.03
C ILE A 307 14.81 13.93 -0.73
N PHE A 308 13.85 14.40 0.06
CA PHE A 308 13.41 13.76 1.30
C PHE A 308 13.01 12.30 1.08
N LYS A 309 12.23 12.02 0.03
CA LYS A 309 11.89 10.65 -0.38
C LYS A 309 13.12 9.81 -0.69
N ASN A 310 14.12 10.37 -1.37
CA ASN A 310 15.37 9.66 -1.68
C ASN A 310 16.22 9.42 -0.42
N THR A 311 16.27 10.38 0.50
CA THR A 311 16.96 10.26 1.79
C THR A 311 16.29 9.22 2.68
N LEU A 312 14.96 9.21 2.79
CA LEU A 312 14.22 8.17 3.50
C LEU A 312 14.50 6.79 2.89
N ARG A 313 14.51 6.69 1.56
CA ARG A 313 14.89 5.46 0.86
C ARG A 313 16.33 5.05 1.16
N GLN A 314 17.29 5.97 1.26
CA GLN A 314 18.67 5.65 1.59
C GLN A 314 18.84 5.19 3.04
N LYS A 315 18.22 5.89 4.00
CA LYS A 315 18.23 5.48 5.41
C LYS A 315 17.59 4.11 5.60
N ALA A 316 16.49 3.85 4.90
CA ALA A 316 15.84 2.54 4.91
C ALA A 316 16.61 1.43 4.16
N LYS A 317 17.66 1.75 3.40
CA LYS A 317 18.59 0.76 2.82
C LYS A 317 19.77 0.43 3.74
N GLN A 318 20.05 1.29 4.72
CA GLN A 318 21.20 1.17 5.64
C GLN A 318 20.81 0.60 7.01
N ALA A 319 19.54 0.69 7.38
CA ALA A 319 18.94 -0.03 8.50
C ALA A 319 18.58 -1.46 8.08
#